data_AF-A0A2J6QBG8-F1
#
_entry.id   AF-A0A2J6QBG8-F1
#
_cell.length_a   1.000
_cell.length_b   1.000
_cell.length_c   1.000
_cell.angle_alpha   90.00
_cell.angle_beta   90.00
_cell.angle_gamma   90.00
#
_symmetry.space_group_name_H-M   'P 1'
#
loop_
_entity.id
_entity.type
_entity.pdbx_description
1 polymer ?
#
loop_
_entity_poly.entity_id
_entity_poly.type
_entity_poly.pdbx_seq_one_letter_code
_entity_poly.pdbx_strand_id
1 'polypeptide(L)' 'MVLRGKAYAQNLFLSAFAKDIMSKEVGMRFRRTVLEPGGTQKGMDLLEKFLGRKTNASARFKELSLV' A
#
# COMPACT_ATOMS: atom_id res chain seq x y z
N MET A 1 10.76 -9.40 11.51
CA MET A 1 9.94 -8.17 11.56
C MET A 1 9.97 -7.34 10.26
N VAL A 2 11.02 -7.40 9.42
CA VAL A 2 11.18 -6.56 8.19
C VAL A 2 10.36 -7.02 6.97
N LEU A 3 9.97 -8.30 6.91
CA LEU A 3 9.29 -8.89 5.74
C LEU A 3 7.88 -8.32 5.48
N ARG A 4 7.17 -7.89 6.54
CA ARG A 4 5.79 -7.41 6.42
C ARG A 4 5.71 -6.07 5.69
N GLY A 5 6.64 -5.14 5.96
CA GLY A 5 6.65 -3.82 5.30
C GLY A 5 6.88 -3.91 3.79
N LYS A 6 7.79 -4.80 3.36
CA LYS A 6 8.05 -5.04 1.93
C LYS A 6 6.82 -5.60 1.20
N ALA A 7 6.13 -6.57 1.79
CA ALA A 7 4.91 -7.15 1.23
C ALA A 7 3.81 -6.10 1.00
N TYR A 8 3.61 -5.19 1.96
CA TYR A 8 2.63 -4.11 1.81
C TYR A 8 3.03 -3.08 0.75
N ALA A 9 4.30 -2.69 0.69
CA ALA A 9 4.80 -1.77 -0.32
C ALA A 9 4.63 -2.35 -1.73
N GLN A 10 4.95 -3.64 -1.90
CA GLN A 10 4.84 -4.33 -3.19
C GLN A 10 3.38 -4.47 -3.63
N ASN A 11 2.48 -4.84 -2.70
CA ASN A 11 1.04 -4.87 -2.96
C ASN A 11 0.49 -3.48 -3.36
N LEU A 12 0.90 -2.42 -2.66
CA LEU A 12 0.49 -1.05 -2.98
C LEU A 12 0.96 -0.65 -4.38
N PHE A 13 2.24 -0.91 -4.69
CA PHE A 13 2.81 -0.63 -5.99
C PHE A 13 2.05 -1.37 -7.09
N LEU A 14 1.85 -2.67 -6.93
CA LEU A 14 1.12 -3.49 -7.91
C LEU A 14 -0.34 -3.06 -8.07
N SER A 15 -1.00 -2.62 -7.00
CA SER A 15 -2.42 -2.25 -7.05
C SER A 15 -2.64 -0.87 -7.66
N ALA A 16 -1.74 0.10 -7.44
CA ALA A 16 -1.97 1.50 -7.79
C ALA A 16 -1.05 2.03 -8.91
N PHE A 17 0.18 1.53 -9.00
CA PHE A 17 1.23 2.06 -9.88
C PHE A 17 1.63 1.08 -11.01
N ALA A 18 1.17 -0.17 -11.00
CA ALA A 18 1.52 -1.16 -12.03
C ALA A 18 1.12 -0.75 -13.46
N LYS A 19 0.01 0.01 -13.60
CA LYS A 19 -0.48 0.46 -14.91
C LYS A 19 0.30 1.67 -15.43
N ASP A 20 0.64 2.60 -14.55
CA ASP A 20 1.41 3.79 -14.86
C ASP A 20 2.13 4.30 -13.61
N ILE A 21 3.46 4.16 -13.61
CA ILE A 21 4.32 4.50 -12.47
C ILE A 21 4.42 6.02 -12.31
N MET A 22 4.24 6.80 -13.40
CA MET A 22 4.39 8.25 -13.43
C MET A 22 3.05 8.99 -13.43
N SER A 23 1.95 8.29 -13.15
CA SER A 23 0.62 8.90 -13.08
C SER A 23 0.57 9.98 -12.00
N LYS A 24 0.43 11.24 -12.42
CA LYS A 24 0.29 12.40 -11.53
C LYS A 24 -0.93 12.27 -10.61
N GLU A 25 -2.02 11.70 -11.11
CA GLU A 25 -3.24 11.49 -10.34
C GLU A 25 -3.01 10.49 -9.19
N VAL A 26 -2.43 9.33 -9.49
CA VAL A 26 -2.13 8.31 -8.47
C VAL A 26 -1.09 8.81 -7.47
N GLY A 27 -0.05 9.51 -7.94
CA GLY A 27 0.96 10.13 -7.10
C GLY A 27 0.38 11.17 -6.13
N MET A 28 -0.51 12.04 -6.61
CA MET A 28 -1.20 13.03 -5.77
C MET A 28 -2.12 12.37 -4.75
N ARG A 29 -2.83 11.31 -5.13
CA ARG A 29 -3.65 10.53 -4.19
C ARG A 29 -2.79 9.93 -3.10
N PHE A 30 -1.68 9.27 -3.46
CA PHE A 30 -0.75 8.65 -2.52
C PHE A 30 -0.14 9.68 -1.56
N ARG A 31 0.27 10.85 -2.06
CA ARG A 31 0.77 11.94 -1.23
C ARG A 31 -0.25 12.36 -0.16
N ARG A 32 -1.49 12.64 -0.56
CA ARG A 32 -2.54 13.13 0.35
C ARG A 32 -3.01 12.12 1.38
N THR A 33 -3.01 10.84 1.02
CA THR A 33 -3.52 9.78 1.91
C THR A 33 -2.44 9.09 2.73
N VAL A 34 -1.20 9.00 2.26
CA VAL A 34 -0.15 8.22 2.94
C VAL A 34 0.99 9.11 3.45
N LEU A 35 1.46 10.07 2.66
CA LEU A 35 2.64 10.87 3.02
C LEU A 35 2.30 12.10 3.87
N GLU A 36 1.23 12.82 3.54
CA GLU A 36 0.79 14.03 4.26
C GLU A 36 0.40 13.78 5.73
N PRO A 37 -0.30 12.70 6.09
CA PRO A 37 -0.62 12.41 7.50
C PRO A 37 0.61 12.03 8.35
N GLY A 38 1.69 11.56 7.71
CA GLY A 38 2.91 11.14 8.39
C GLY A 38 2.68 10.10 9.49
N GLY A 39 3.40 10.24 10.61
CA GLY A 39 3.34 9.30 11.75
C GLY A 39 2.17 9.50 12.72
N THR A 40 1.24 10.42 12.43
CA THR A 40 0.11 10.71 13.32
C THR A 40 -1.03 9.69 13.20
N GLN A 41 -1.04 8.87 12.14
CA GLN A 41 -1.99 7.78 11.92
C GLN A 41 -1.28 6.45 11.76
N LYS A 42 -1.96 5.34 12.07
CA LYS A 42 -1.38 4.00 11.89
C LYS A 42 -1.18 3.74 10.40
N GLY A 43 0.01 3.29 10.01
CA GLY A 43 0.34 3.04 8.60
C GLY A 43 -0.60 2.06 7.90
N MET A 44 -1.17 1.08 8.62
CA MET A 44 -2.17 0.16 8.08
C MET A 44 -3.49 0.86 7.71
N ASP A 45 -3.96 1.79 8.55
CA ASP A 45 -5.21 2.51 8.31
C ASP A 45 -5.06 3.44 7.08
N LEU A 46 -3.90 4.06 6.93
CA LEU A 46 -3.55 4.86 5.75
C LEU A 46 -3.50 4.01 4.47
N LEU A 47 -2.93 2.80 4.56
CA LEU A 47 -2.87 1.84 3.48
C LEU A 47 -4.26 1.37 3.03
N GLU A 48 -5.13 1.02 3.98
CA GLU A 48 -6.51 0.61 3.69
C GLU A 48 -7.31 1.73 3.04
N LYS A 49 -7.13 2.96 3.55
CA LYS A 49 -7.75 4.17 2.98
C LYS A 49 -7.28 4.44 1.55
N PHE A 50 -5.99 4.28 1.27
CA PHE A 50 -5.45 4.48 -0.08
C PHE A 50 -5.90 3.38 -1.06
N LEU A 51 -5.95 2.13 -0.60
CA LEU A 51 -6.35 0.98 -1.43
C LEU A 51 -7.87 0.82 -1.56
N GLY A 52 -8.66 1.51 -0.73
CA GLY A 52 -10.13 1.43 -0.71
C GLY A 52 -10.67 0.07 -0.27
N ARG A 53 -9.83 -0.79 0.32
CA ARG A 53 -10.18 -2.14 0.77
C ARG A 53 -9.45 -2.46 2.06
N LYS A 54 -10.09 -3.26 2.93
CA LYS A 54 -9.39 -3.81 4.11
C LYS A 54 -8.24 -4.70 3.65
N THR A 55 -7.06 -4.42 4.19
CA THR A 55 -5.87 -5.21 3.92
C THR A 55 -5.84 -6.34 4.93
N ASN A 56 -6.49 -7.44 4.59
CA ASN A 56 -6.42 -8.64 5.39
C ASN A 56 -4.98 -9.17 5.27
N ALA A 57 -4.12 -8.82 6.23
CA ALA A 57 -2.72 -9.26 6.29
C ALA A 57 -2.61 -10.75 5.93
N SER A 58 -3.45 -11.58 6.54
CA SER A 58 -3.51 -13.03 6.35
C SER A 58 -3.88 -13.50 4.94
N ALA A 59 -4.65 -12.73 4.17
CA ALA A 59 -5.17 -13.17 2.87
C ALA A 59 -4.13 -13.07 1.75
N ARG A 60 -3.17 -12.13 1.85
CA ARG A 60 -2.18 -11.90 0.78
C ARG A 60 -0.76 -12.38 1.10
N PHE A 61 -0.44 -12.68 2.37
CA PHE A 61 0.82 -13.39 2.69
C PHE A 61 0.92 -14.73 1.95
N LYS A 62 -0.20 -15.44 1.73
CA LYS A 62 -0.23 -16.67 0.91
C LYS A 62 0.15 -16.45 -0.56
N GLU A 63 -0.13 -15.26 -1.10
CA GLU A 63 0.11 -14.94 -2.52
C GLU A 63 1.56 -14.47 -2.75
N LEU A 64 2.18 -13.85 -1.74
CA LEU A 64 3.58 -13.43 -1.77
C LEU A 64 4.57 -14.53 -1.31
N SER A 65 4.07 -15.60 -0.69
CA SER A 65 4.81 -16.83 -0.35
C SER A 65 4.80 -17.86 -1.49
N LEU A 66 4.54 -17.45 -2.73
CA LEU A 66 4.82 -18.30 -3.88
C LEU A 66 6.34 -18.32 -4.11
N VAL A 67 6.91 -19.45 -3.67
CA VAL A 67 8.30 -19.94 -3.66
C VAL A 67 9.07 -19.65 -2.38
#